data_AF-A0A8T3WEH7-F1
#
_entry.id   AF-A0A8T3WEH7-F1
#
_cell.length_a   1.000
_cell.length_b   1.000
_cell.length_c   1.000
_cell.angle_alpha   90.00
_cell.angle_beta   90.00
_cell.angle_gamma   90.00
#
_symmetry.space_group_name_H-M   'P 1'
#
loop_
_entity.id
_entity.type
_entity.pdbx_description
1 polymer ?
#
loop_
_entity_poly.entity_id
_entity_poly.type
_entity_poly.pdbx_seq_one_letter_code
_entity_poly.pdbx_strand_id
1 'polypeptide(L)'
;MTKYRKKMGNLKAQSSMEFFTLTGLAFLAVIIFVAASANEAKEFRNQKEFFLIKDLALKLQKEVAIAASVESGYERSFNLPDKLENTVDYSIATRNRTITVNSSKTVFSVAIPNVVGNFTKGSNKIEKINDEVYANR
;
A
#
# COMPACT_ATOMS: atom_id res chain seq x y z
N MET A 1 6.69 44.41 -56.33
CA MET A 1 7.31 43.36 -55.48
C MET A 1 6.85 43.37 -54.01
N THR A 2 6.43 44.51 -53.44
CA THR A 2 6.05 44.65 -52.02
C THR A 2 4.79 43.86 -51.61
N LYS A 3 3.82 43.70 -52.52
CA LYS A 3 2.57 42.93 -52.28
C LYS A 3 2.81 41.43 -52.06
N TYR A 4 3.79 40.84 -52.74
CA TYR A 4 4.13 39.41 -52.62
C TYR A 4 4.87 39.09 -51.30
N ARG A 5 5.78 39.96 -50.83
CA ARG A 5 6.44 39.80 -49.52
C ARG A 5 5.46 39.86 -48.35
N LYS A 6 4.47 40.77 -48.40
CA LYS A 6 3.43 40.88 -47.36
C LYS A 6 2.54 39.63 -47.30
N LYS A 7 2.19 39.04 -48.45
CA LYS A 7 1.40 37.80 -48.53
C LYS A 7 2.18 36.58 -47.98
N MET A 8 3.48 36.47 -48.25
CA MET A 8 4.35 35.43 -47.68
C MET A 8 4.51 35.55 -46.16
N GLY A 9 4.63 36.76 -45.61
CA GLY A 9 4.70 36.98 -44.16
C GLY A 9 3.43 36.53 -43.43
N ASN A 10 2.26 36.84 -44.01
CA ASN A 10 0.97 36.42 -43.46
C ASN A 10 0.77 34.90 -43.47
N LEU A 11 1.24 34.20 -44.51
CA LEU A 11 1.19 32.74 -44.59
C LEU A 11 2.07 32.06 -43.52
N LYS A 12 3.26 32.62 -43.27
CA LYS A 12 4.15 32.11 -42.21
C LYS A 12 3.56 32.33 -40.82
N ALA A 13 3.00 33.51 -40.57
CA ALA A 13 2.33 33.81 -39.31
C ALA A 13 1.10 32.91 -39.08
N GLN A 14 0.32 32.63 -40.13
CA GLN A 14 -0.82 31.70 -40.06
C GLN A 14 -0.37 30.27 -39.73
N SER A 15 0.65 29.75 -40.40
CA SER A 15 1.17 28.41 -40.14
C SER A 15 1.75 28.26 -38.72
N SER A 16 2.45 29.27 -38.21
CA SER A 16 2.91 29.29 -36.82
C SER A 16 1.73 29.31 -35.83
N MET A 17 0.68 30.07 -36.12
CA MET A 17 -0.51 30.14 -35.26
C MET A 17 -1.27 28.81 -35.20
N GLU A 18 -1.43 28.14 -36.34
CA GLU A 18 -2.03 26.80 -36.41
C GLU A 18 -1.21 25.79 -35.59
N PHE A 19 0.12 25.83 -35.74
CA PHE A 19 1.02 24.98 -34.95
C PHE A 19 0.90 25.23 -33.45
N PHE A 20 0.87 26.48 -33.00
CA PHE A 20 0.67 26.83 -31.59
C PHE A 20 -0.70 26.38 -31.08
N THR A 21 -1.75 26.52 -31.89
CA THR A 21 -3.11 26.12 -31.52
C THR A 21 -3.18 24.60 -31.33
N LEU A 22 -2.64 23.83 -32.27
CA LEU A 22 -2.60 22.36 -32.18
C LEU A 22 -1.75 21.89 -31.00
N THR A 23 -0.60 22.53 -30.78
CA THR A 23 0.30 22.21 -29.67
C THR A 23 -0.35 22.53 -28.32
N GLY A 24 -1.01 23.68 -28.20
CA GLY A 24 -1.76 24.06 -27.00
C GLY A 24 -2.89 23.08 -26.69
N LEU A 25 -3.62 22.65 -27.72
CA LEU A 25 -4.68 21.65 -27.57
C LEU A 25 -4.13 20.29 -27.15
N ALA A 26 -2.98 19.88 -27.68
CA ALA A 26 -2.30 18.66 -27.27
C ALA A 26 -1.86 18.70 -25.80
N PHE A 27 -1.27 19.82 -25.34
CA PHE A 27 -0.92 19.99 -23.93
C PHE A 27 -2.14 19.96 -23.02
N LEU A 28 -3.24 20.59 -23.43
CA LEU A 28 -4.49 20.58 -22.68
C LEU A 28 -5.04 19.16 -22.54
N ALA A 29 -4.99 18.36 -23.61
CA ALA A 29 -5.38 16.95 -23.55
C ALA A 29 -4.50 16.15 -22.58
N VAL A 30 -3.18 16.36 -22.57
CA VAL A 30 -2.25 15.70 -21.63
C VAL A 30 -2.57 16.09 -20.18
N ILE A 31 -2.85 17.37 -19.91
CA ILE A 31 -3.18 17.83 -18.54
C ILE A 31 -4.46 17.16 -18.05
N ILE A 32 -5.51 17.12 -18.88
CA ILE A 32 -6.77 16.45 -18.53
C ILE A 32 -6.52 14.96 -18.26
N PHE A 33 -5.75 14.30 -19.12
CA PHE A 33 -5.42 12.89 -18.96
C PHE A 33 -4.70 12.61 -17.63
N VAL A 34 -3.64 13.38 -17.32
CA VAL A 34 -2.89 13.23 -16.07
C VAL A 34 -3.78 13.48 -14.85
N ALA A 35 -4.64 14.50 -14.91
CA ALA A 35 -5.57 14.81 -13.82
C ALA A 35 -6.58 13.68 -13.60
N ALA A 36 -7.10 13.08 -14.67
CA ALA A 36 -8.02 11.94 -14.58
C ALA A 36 -7.33 10.71 -13.97
N SER A 37 -6.10 10.39 -14.41
CA SER A 37 -5.35 9.22 -13.92
C SER A 37 -4.87 9.35 -12.48
N ALA A 38 -4.70 10.57 -11.96
CA ALA A 38 -4.20 10.80 -10.60
C ALA A 38 -5.12 10.19 -9.52
N ASN A 39 -6.44 10.23 -9.73
CA ASN A 39 -7.41 9.67 -8.79
C ASN A 39 -7.35 8.14 -8.75
N GLU A 40 -7.26 7.49 -9.92
CA GLU A 40 -7.13 6.03 -10.01
C GLU A 40 -5.82 5.54 -9.38
N ALA A 41 -4.71 6.24 -9.63
CA ALA A 41 -3.42 5.91 -9.02
C ALA A 41 -3.47 5.99 -7.48
N LYS A 42 -4.19 6.98 -6.93
CA LYS A 42 -4.39 7.11 -5.48
C LYS A 42 -5.23 5.95 -4.93
N GLU A 43 -6.32 5.60 -5.61
CA GLU A 43 -7.20 4.51 -5.20
C GLU A 43 -6.47 3.16 -5.22
N PHE A 44 -5.75 2.88 -6.31
CA PHE A 44 -4.92 1.68 -6.42
C PHE A 44 -3.89 1.57 -5.29
N ARG A 45 -3.27 2.68 -4.91
CA ARG A 45 -2.32 2.71 -3.78
C ARG A 45 -3.01 2.40 -2.45
N ASN A 46 -4.21 2.91 -2.22
CA ASN A 46 -4.96 2.62 -0.99
C ASN A 46 -5.40 1.15 -0.92
N GLN A 47 -5.82 0.58 -2.05
CA GLN A 47 -6.14 -0.85 -2.13
C GLN A 47 -4.91 -1.71 -1.87
N LYS A 48 -3.74 -1.36 -2.45
CA LYS A 48 -2.48 -2.04 -2.15
C LYS A 48 -2.17 -2.00 -0.65
N GLU A 49 -2.28 -0.83 -0.02
CA GLU A 49 -2.06 -0.70 1.43
C GLU A 49 -3.01 -1.59 2.25
N PHE A 50 -4.30 -1.65 1.87
CA PHE A 50 -5.27 -2.53 2.51
C PHE A 50 -4.88 -4.00 2.41
N PHE A 51 -4.48 -4.48 1.23
CA PHE A 51 -4.06 -5.87 1.05
C PHE A 51 -2.83 -6.21 1.87
N LEU A 52 -1.83 -5.33 1.95
CA LEU A 52 -0.63 -5.55 2.76
C LEU A 52 -0.96 -5.70 4.25
N ILE A 53 -1.84 -4.85 4.77
CA ILE A 53 -2.27 -4.89 6.18
C ILE A 53 -3.09 -6.14 6.46
N LYS A 54 -3.99 -6.50 5.55
CA LYS A 54 -4.78 -7.74 5.62
C LYS A 54 -3.89 -8.97 5.62
N ASP A 55 -2.93 -9.05 4.69
CA ASP A 55 -2.04 -10.21 4.55
C ASP A 55 -1.17 -10.39 5.79
N LEU A 56 -0.66 -9.29 6.37
CA LEU A 56 0.08 -9.36 7.64
C LEU A 56 -0.80 -9.89 8.77
N ALA A 57 -2.03 -9.37 8.92
CA ALA A 57 -2.94 -9.83 9.96
C ALA A 57 -3.31 -11.31 9.80
N LEU A 58 -3.62 -11.75 8.58
CA LEU A 58 -3.93 -13.15 8.27
C LEU A 58 -2.72 -14.07 8.48
N LYS A 59 -1.50 -13.60 8.16
CA LYS A 59 -0.27 -14.34 8.46
C LYS A 59 -0.13 -14.56 9.96
N LEU A 60 -0.27 -13.51 10.78
CA LEU A 60 -0.20 -13.63 12.24
C LEU A 60 -1.31 -14.52 12.80
N GLN A 61 -2.54 -14.39 12.31
CA GLN A 61 -3.64 -15.27 12.69
C GLN A 61 -3.30 -16.73 12.40
N LYS A 62 -2.75 -17.02 11.22
CA LYS A 62 -2.33 -18.38 10.84
C LYS A 62 -1.25 -18.91 11.77
N GLU A 63 -0.24 -18.12 12.11
CA GLU A 63 0.81 -18.54 13.06
C GLU A 63 0.22 -18.90 14.43
N VAL A 64 -0.66 -18.05 14.97
CA VAL A 64 -1.31 -18.32 16.27
C VAL A 64 -2.24 -19.53 16.18
N ALA A 65 -2.98 -19.68 15.08
CA ALA A 65 -3.87 -20.83 14.88
C ALA A 65 -3.07 -22.15 14.80
N ILE A 66 -1.94 -22.16 14.09
CA ILE A 66 -1.04 -23.31 14.04
C ILE A 66 -0.55 -23.63 15.46
N ALA A 67 0.05 -22.64 16.14
CA ALA A 67 0.57 -22.82 17.49
C ALA A 67 -0.50 -23.36 18.47
N ALA A 68 -1.75 -22.88 18.37
CA ALA A 68 -2.84 -23.37 19.21
C ALA A 68 -3.25 -24.81 18.89
N SER A 69 -3.22 -25.21 17.61
CA SER A 69 -3.69 -26.51 17.12
C SER A 69 -2.73 -27.68 17.36
N VAL A 70 -1.44 -27.39 17.54
CA VAL A 70 -0.39 -28.40 17.75
C VAL A 70 -0.22 -28.73 19.23
N GLU A 71 0.48 -29.81 19.54
CA GLU A 71 0.79 -30.18 20.94
C GLU A 71 1.79 -29.21 21.59
N SER A 72 1.87 -29.27 22.92
CA SER A 72 2.84 -28.51 23.70
C SER A 72 4.28 -28.84 23.26
N GLY A 73 5.14 -27.83 23.19
CA GLY A 73 6.51 -27.95 22.68
C GLY A 73 6.69 -27.37 21.27
N TYR A 74 5.64 -26.85 20.63
CA TYR A 74 5.78 -26.07 19.42
C TYR A 74 6.53 -24.77 19.68
N GLU A 75 7.50 -24.48 18.81
CA GLU A 75 8.24 -23.23 18.79
C GLU A 75 8.50 -22.81 17.35
N ARG A 76 8.29 -21.52 17.06
CA ARG A 76 8.66 -20.94 15.78
C ARG A 76 9.14 -19.51 15.95
N SER A 77 10.24 -19.18 15.29
CA SER A 77 10.74 -17.81 15.15
C SER A 77 10.50 -17.29 13.74
N PHE A 78 10.11 -16.03 13.63
CA PHE A 78 9.91 -15.35 12.35
C PHE A 78 10.14 -13.85 12.47
N ASN A 79 10.54 -13.22 11.38
CA ASN A 79 10.77 -11.78 11.34
C ASN A 79 9.59 -11.06 10.68
N LEU A 80 9.18 -9.96 11.29
CA LEU A 80 8.28 -8.98 10.71
C LEU A 80 9.10 -7.75 10.26
N PRO A 81 8.89 -7.24 9.04
CA PRO A 81 9.68 -6.13 8.53
C PRO A 81 9.33 -4.83 9.25
N ASP A 82 10.22 -3.84 9.28
CA ASP A 82 9.92 -2.55 9.92
C ASP A 82 8.80 -1.77 9.23
N LYS A 83 8.69 -1.96 7.91
CA LYS A 83 7.66 -1.42 7.01
C LYS A 83 7.19 -2.50 6.04
N LEU A 84 5.92 -2.47 5.65
CA LEU A 84 5.42 -3.34 4.59
C LEU A 84 5.83 -2.76 3.24
N GLU A 85 6.43 -3.58 2.37
CA GLU A 85 6.94 -3.16 1.06
C GLU A 85 7.86 -1.92 1.15
N ASN A 86 8.64 -1.80 2.23
CA ASN A 86 9.53 -0.67 2.53
C ASN A 86 8.88 0.72 2.57
N THR A 87 7.55 0.82 2.53
CA THR A 87 6.83 2.08 2.33
C THR A 87 5.71 2.32 3.34
N VAL A 88 5.04 1.26 3.79
CA VAL A 88 3.88 1.38 4.69
C VAL A 88 4.30 1.13 6.13
N ASP A 89 4.18 2.18 6.94
CA ASP A 89 4.29 2.07 8.39
C ASP A 89 3.04 1.41 8.99
N TYR A 90 3.27 0.55 9.97
CA TYR A 90 2.20 -0.17 10.65
C TYR A 90 2.49 -0.36 12.14
N SER A 91 1.45 -0.70 12.88
CA SER A 91 1.50 -1.11 14.29
C SER A 91 0.65 -2.37 14.48
N ILE A 92 1.04 -3.20 15.45
CA ILE A 92 0.31 -4.42 15.81
C ILE A 92 -0.14 -4.28 17.26
N ALA A 93 -1.39 -4.61 17.52
CA ALA A 93 -1.92 -4.74 18.87
C ALA A 93 -2.62 -6.08 19.02
N THR A 94 -2.32 -6.80 20.10
CA THR A 94 -2.99 -8.05 20.44
C THR A 94 -3.81 -7.82 21.70
N ARG A 95 -5.15 -7.91 21.60
CA ARG A 95 -6.07 -7.74 22.74
C ARG A 95 -7.28 -8.64 22.58
N ASN A 96 -7.76 -9.21 23.69
CA ASN A 96 -9.03 -9.94 23.74
C ASN A 96 -9.22 -10.92 22.58
N ARG A 97 -8.24 -11.82 22.36
CA ARG A 97 -8.30 -12.83 21.29
C ARG A 97 -8.45 -12.22 19.88
N THR A 98 -7.91 -11.02 19.69
CA THR A 98 -7.92 -10.30 18.42
C THR A 98 -6.53 -9.74 18.16
N ILE A 99 -6.06 -9.88 16.92
CA ILE A 99 -4.91 -9.12 16.41
C ILE A 99 -5.46 -7.99 15.55
N THR A 100 -5.04 -6.78 15.86
CA THR A 100 -5.35 -5.59 15.08
C THR A 100 -4.06 -5.05 14.48
N VAL A 101 -4.03 -4.93 13.16
CA VAL A 101 -2.94 -4.31 12.41
C VAL A 101 -3.43 -2.99 11.85
N ASN A 102 -2.72 -1.91 12.19
CA ASN A 102 -3.08 -0.55 11.82
C ASN A 102 -1.97 0.08 10.99
N SER A 103 -2.32 0.74 9.89
CA SER A 103 -1.51 1.71 9.17
C SER A 103 -2.07 3.12 9.33
N SER A 104 -1.46 4.09 8.65
CA SER A 104 -1.98 5.47 8.60
C SER A 104 -3.36 5.60 7.96
N LYS A 105 -3.77 4.67 7.09
CA LYS A 105 -5.04 4.75 6.33
C LYS A 105 -5.97 3.57 6.55
N THR A 106 -5.48 2.47 7.10
CA THR A 106 -6.23 1.22 7.14
C THR A 106 -6.06 0.53 8.48
N VAL A 107 -7.16 -0.06 8.95
CA VAL A 107 -7.20 -0.92 10.12
C VAL A 107 -7.80 -2.25 9.69
N PHE A 108 -7.15 -3.35 10.09
CA PHE A 108 -7.68 -4.68 9.88
C PHE A 108 -7.52 -5.52 11.15
N SER A 109 -8.60 -6.20 11.54
CA SER A 109 -8.66 -6.99 12.77
C SER A 109 -9.09 -8.42 12.47
N VAL A 110 -8.44 -9.37 13.12
CA VAL A 110 -8.69 -10.80 12.96
C VAL A 110 -8.80 -11.47 14.33
N ALA A 111 -9.79 -12.35 14.48
CA ALA A 111 -9.93 -13.16 15.67
C ALA A 111 -8.84 -14.24 15.71
N ILE A 112 -8.29 -14.50 16.89
CA ILE A 112 -7.26 -15.50 17.14
C ILE A 112 -7.60 -16.34 18.38
N PRO A 113 -7.01 -17.54 18.53
CA PRO A 113 -6.94 -18.23 19.81
C PRO A 113 -6.34 -17.36 20.92
N ASN A 114 -6.49 -17.79 22.18
CA ASN A 114 -5.88 -17.06 23.29
C ASN A 114 -4.36 -17.08 23.15
N VAL A 115 -3.73 -15.90 23.27
CA VAL A 115 -2.28 -15.75 23.23
C VAL A 115 -1.87 -14.77 24.31
N VAL A 116 -0.79 -15.10 25.01
CA VAL A 116 -0.18 -14.25 26.03
C VAL A 116 1.01 -13.53 25.40
N GLY A 117 1.05 -12.20 25.54
CA GLY A 117 2.10 -11.36 24.97
C GLY A 117 1.69 -10.62 23.69
N ASN A 118 2.66 -9.99 23.02
CA ASN A 118 2.41 -9.13 21.87
C ASN A 118 3.47 -9.34 20.78
N PHE A 119 3.03 -9.26 19.53
CA PHE A 119 3.93 -9.23 18.39
C PHE A 119 4.54 -7.84 18.21
N THR A 120 5.81 -7.79 17.84
CA THR A 120 6.58 -6.56 17.60
C THR A 120 7.13 -6.56 16.19
N LYS A 121 7.64 -5.42 15.73
CA LYS A 121 8.47 -5.39 14.52
C LYS A 121 9.78 -6.15 14.80
N GLY A 122 10.42 -6.66 13.74
CA GLY A 122 11.65 -7.43 13.84
C GLY A 122 11.40 -8.88 14.25
N SER A 123 12.28 -9.42 15.09
CA SER A 123 12.24 -10.82 15.49
C SER A 123 11.09 -11.11 16.44
N ASN A 124 10.30 -12.12 16.10
CA ASN A 124 9.21 -12.63 16.92
C ASN A 124 9.39 -14.13 17.15
N LYS A 125 9.00 -14.58 18.33
CA LYS A 125 8.94 -15.99 18.69
C LYS A 125 7.52 -16.31 19.18
N ILE A 126 6.97 -17.41 18.67
CA ILE A 126 5.73 -18.00 19.14
C ILE A 126 6.02 -19.40 19.70
N GLU A 127 5.47 -19.70 20.86
CA GLU A 127 5.67 -20.99 21.53
C GLU A 127 4.40 -21.46 22.22
N LYS A 128 4.20 -22.78 22.31
CA LYS A 128 3.11 -23.40 23.07
C LYS A 128 3.66 -24.19 24.25
N ILE A 129 3.26 -23.81 25.46
CA ILE A 129 3.71 -24.40 26.72
C ILE A 129 2.48 -24.66 27.59
N ASN A 130 2.31 -25.90 28.07
CA ASN A 130 1.19 -26.28 28.96
C ASN A 130 -0.18 -25.88 28.38
N ASP A 131 -0.38 -26.12 27.09
CA ASP A 131 -1.57 -25.74 26.33
C ASP A 131 -1.88 -24.25 26.15
N GLU A 132 -0.97 -23.37 26.60
CA GLU A 132 -1.06 -21.93 26.37
C GLU A 132 -0.08 -21.47 25.30
N VAL A 133 -0.54 -20.55 24.44
CA VAL A 133 0.28 -19.94 23.38
C VAL A 133 0.86 -18.62 23.87
N TYR A 134 2.17 -18.46 23.70
CA TYR A 134 2.92 -17.27 24.08
C TYR A 134 3.52 -16.61 22.83
N ALA A 135 3.47 -15.28 22.78
CA ALA A 135 4.12 -14.46 21.76
C ALA A 135 5.12 -13.52 22.42
N ASN A 136 6.41 -13.68 22.07
CA ASN A 136 7.53 -12.89 22.62
C ASN A 136 7.55 -12.87 24.15
N ARG A 137 7.52 -14.07 24.73
CA ARG A 137 7.77 -14.26 26.16
C ARG A 137 9.20 -13.89 26.53
#